data_AF-A0A355BWI7-F1
#
_entry.id   AF-A0A355BWI7-F1
#
_cell.length_a   1.000
_cell.length_b   1.000
_cell.length_c   1.000
_cell.angle_alpha   90.00
_cell.angle_beta   90.00
_cell.angle_gamma   90.00
#
_symmetry.space_group_name_H-M   'P 1'
#
loop_
_entity.id
_entity.type
_entity.pdbx_description
1 polymer ?
#
loop_
_entity_poly.entity_id
_entity_poly.type
_entity_poly.pdbx_seq_one_letter_code
_entity_poly.pdbx_strand_id
1 'polypeptide(L)'
;FIILKPSLHGGIAGCAEWVRLAEERQTGWWMTSALESSIGLNAIAQFSAEYPIDTHQGLGTGMIYTDNIASPLKVEKGHLKVDSQEIWDLSEF
;
A
#
# COMPACT_ATOMS: atom_id res chain seq x y z
N PHE A 1 0.35 -15.90 10.96
CA PHE A 1 0.40 -14.63 10.22
C PHE A 1 -0.91 -14.40 9.49
N ILE A 2 -1.25 -13.15 9.18
CA ILE A 2 -2.33 -12.79 8.24
C ILE A 2 -1.82 -11.83 7.16
N ILE A 3 -2.44 -11.86 5.97
CA ILE A 3 -2.12 -10.96 4.85
C ILE A 3 -3.27 -9.99 4.69
N LEU A 4 -2.96 -8.70 4.74
CA LEU A 4 -3.97 -7.65 4.64
C LEU A 4 -3.94 -7.03 3.25
N LYS A 5 -5.13 -6.92 2.65
CA LYS A 5 -5.39 -6.30 1.34
C LYS A 5 -6.51 -5.30 1.51
N PRO A 6 -6.24 -3.99 1.68
CA PRO A 6 -7.27 -3.01 2.04
C PRO A 6 -8.51 -3.03 1.13
N SER A 7 -8.33 -3.16 -0.19
CA SER A 7 -9.43 -3.27 -1.15
C SER A 7 -10.36 -4.49 -0.93
N LEU A 8 -9.88 -5.55 -0.28
CA LEU A 8 -10.64 -6.79 -0.03
C LEU A 8 -11.09 -6.97 1.43
N HIS A 9 -10.55 -6.18 2.36
CA HIS A 9 -10.76 -6.37 3.81
C HIS A 9 -11.44 -5.17 4.47
N GLY A 10 -12.33 -4.47 3.74
CA GLY A 10 -13.09 -3.34 4.29
C GLY A 10 -12.35 -2.01 4.31
N GLY A 11 -11.41 -1.81 3.39
CA GLY A 11 -10.62 -0.58 3.27
C GLY A 11 -9.57 -0.44 4.37
N ILE A 12 -9.09 0.80 4.54
CA ILE A 12 -8.10 1.15 5.57
C ILE A 12 -8.62 0.82 6.97
N ALA A 13 -9.88 1.19 7.27
CA ALA A 13 -10.48 0.98 8.58
C ALA A 13 -10.59 -0.52 8.94
N GLY A 14 -11.05 -1.35 8.01
CA GLY A 14 -11.14 -2.79 8.24
C GLY A 14 -9.77 -3.44 8.45
N CYS A 15 -8.76 -3.04 7.67
CA CYS A 15 -7.40 -3.50 7.91
C CYS A 15 -6.83 -3.03 9.25
N ALA A 16 -7.11 -1.79 9.68
CA ALA A 16 -6.67 -1.30 10.99
C ALA A 16 -7.24 -2.13 12.15
N GLU A 17 -8.50 -2.56 12.03
CA GLU A 17 -9.11 -3.49 12.98
C GLU A 17 -8.39 -4.85 12.98
N TRP A 18 -8.10 -5.40 11.79
CA TRP A 18 -7.37 -6.67 11.68
C TRP A 18 -5.96 -6.60 12.24
N VAL A 19 -5.23 -5.49 12.04
CA VAL A 19 -3.92 -5.25 12.65
C VAL A 19 -4.02 -5.33 14.18
N ARG A 20 -4.95 -4.57 14.78
CA ARG A 20 -5.18 -4.58 16.23
C ARG A 20 -5.48 -5.99 16.74
N LEU A 21 -6.40 -6.70 16.09
CA LEU A 21 -6.79 -8.06 16.50
C LEU A 21 -5.64 -9.07 16.38
N ALA A 22 -4.77 -8.90 15.38
CA ALA A 22 -3.59 -9.73 15.17
C ALA A 22 -2.54 -9.48 16.27
N GLU A 23 -2.26 -8.21 16.60
CA GLU A 23 -1.35 -7.83 17.68
C GLU A 23 -1.81 -8.36 19.06
N GLU A 24 -3.10 -8.21 19.38
CA GLU A 24 -3.70 -8.76 20.62
C GLU A 24 -3.53 -10.28 20.74
N ARG A 25 -3.44 -10.98 19.60
CA ARG A 25 -3.27 -12.44 19.51
C ARG A 25 -1.82 -12.84 19.22
N GLN A 26 -0.89 -11.90 19.30
CA GLN A 26 0.53 -12.12 19.01
C GLN A 26 0.75 -12.79 17.64
N THR A 27 -0.08 -12.44 16.66
CA THR A 27 -0.03 -12.94 15.29
C THR A 27 0.56 -11.89 14.39
N GLY A 28 1.67 -12.21 13.71
CA GLY A 28 2.26 -11.28 12.74
C GLY A 28 1.36 -11.02 11.54
N TRP A 29 1.59 -9.92 10.85
CA TRP A 29 0.83 -9.51 9.67
C TRP A 29 1.71 -8.73 8.71
N TRP A 30 1.29 -8.63 7.46
CA TRP A 30 1.85 -7.67 6.51
C TRP A 30 0.80 -7.22 5.49
N MET A 31 1.04 -6.06 4.90
CA MET A 31 0.21 -5.46 3.88
C MET A 31 0.63 -5.90 2.49
N THR A 32 -0.37 -6.10 1.64
CA THR A 32 -0.20 -6.32 0.21
C THR A 32 -1.23 -5.52 -0.57
N SER A 33 -0.83 -5.10 -1.76
CA SER A 33 -1.72 -4.59 -2.79
C SER A 33 -2.54 -5.74 -3.41
N ALA A 34 -3.61 -5.38 -4.11
CA ALA A 34 -4.48 -6.29 -4.85
C ALA A 34 -4.84 -5.70 -6.22
N LEU A 35 -3.82 -5.27 -6.96
CA LEU A 35 -3.94 -4.75 -8.33
C LEU A 35 -4.67 -3.38 -8.41
N GLU A 36 -4.54 -2.53 -7.40
CA GLU A 36 -5.05 -1.17 -7.45
C GLU A 36 -4.31 -0.30 -8.48
N SER A 37 -4.97 0.78 -8.97
CA SER A 37 -4.30 1.87 -9.68
C SER A 37 -3.29 2.58 -8.78
N SER A 38 -2.49 3.49 -9.34
CA SER A 38 -1.50 4.25 -8.57
C SER A 38 -2.11 5.00 -7.38
N ILE A 39 -3.36 5.48 -7.50
CA ILE A 39 -4.07 6.14 -6.39
C ILE A 39 -4.27 5.17 -5.22
N GLY A 40 -4.85 4.00 -5.49
CA GLY A 40 -5.10 3.00 -4.44
C GLY A 40 -3.81 2.47 -3.85
N LEU A 41 -2.79 2.19 -4.69
CA LEU A 41 -1.49 1.74 -4.20
C LEU A 41 -0.83 2.80 -3.31
N ASN A 42 -0.89 4.07 -3.70
CA ASN A 42 -0.34 5.17 -2.91
C ASN A 42 -1.03 5.25 -1.52
N ALA A 43 -2.35 5.11 -1.47
CA ALA A 43 -3.09 5.07 -0.21
C ALA A 43 -2.67 3.89 0.69
N ILE A 44 -2.50 2.70 0.11
CA ILE A 44 -2.06 1.51 0.86
C ILE A 44 -0.61 1.68 1.35
N ALA A 45 0.27 2.27 0.53
CA ALA A 45 1.66 2.52 0.89
C ALA A 45 1.79 3.50 2.07
N GLN A 46 1.05 4.61 2.02
CA GLN A 46 0.99 5.55 3.14
C GLN A 46 0.45 4.88 4.40
N PHE A 47 -0.67 4.15 4.29
CA PHE A 47 -1.24 3.46 5.44
C PHE A 47 -0.29 2.42 6.03
N SER A 48 0.44 1.67 5.20
CA SER A 48 1.43 0.70 5.67
C SER A 48 2.61 1.39 6.39
N ALA A 49 2.94 2.62 6.03
CA ALA A 49 4.05 3.39 6.62
C ALA A 49 3.71 3.98 8.00
N GLU A 50 2.44 3.98 8.42
CA GLU A 50 2.02 4.39 9.77
C GLU A 50 2.39 3.37 10.86
N TYR A 51 2.80 2.16 10.46
CA TYR A 51 3.16 1.06 11.37
C TYR A 51 4.67 0.80 11.34
N PRO A 52 5.23 0.18 12.40
CA PRO A 52 6.57 -0.38 12.35
C PRO A 52 6.75 -1.33 11.14
N ILE A 53 7.85 -1.15 10.41
CA ILE A 53 8.18 -1.95 9.22
C ILE A 53 9.26 -2.97 9.58
N ASP A 54 8.84 -4.05 10.21
CA ASP A 54 9.71 -5.15 10.67
C ASP A 54 9.80 -6.30 9.64
N THR A 55 9.03 -6.21 8.55
CA THR A 55 9.04 -7.16 7.43
C THR A 55 8.74 -6.49 6.08
N HIS A 56 9.05 -7.17 4.99
CA HIS A 56 8.79 -6.71 3.63
C HIS A 56 7.28 -6.70 3.33
N GLN A 57 6.81 -5.61 2.72
CA GLN A 57 5.41 -5.42 2.32
C GLN A 57 5.22 -5.76 0.82
N GLY A 58 4.05 -6.27 0.43
CA GLY A 58 3.74 -6.67 -0.96
C GLY A 58 3.08 -5.57 -1.77
N LEU A 59 3.76 -4.43 -1.95
CA LEU A 59 3.20 -3.19 -2.51
C LEU A 59 3.72 -2.83 -3.92
N GLY A 60 4.25 -3.79 -4.67
CA GLY A 60 4.95 -3.53 -5.93
C GLY A 60 4.09 -3.49 -7.21
N THR A 61 2.76 -3.67 -7.13
CA THR A 61 1.96 -3.99 -8.34
C THR A 61 1.61 -2.78 -9.21
N GLY A 62 1.78 -1.54 -8.76
CA GLY A 62 1.29 -0.36 -9.50
C GLY A 62 1.94 -0.13 -10.87
N MET A 63 3.11 -0.73 -11.11
CA MET A 63 3.86 -0.57 -12.36
C MET A 63 3.51 -1.61 -13.45
N ILE A 64 2.49 -2.45 -13.24
CA ILE A 64 2.10 -3.48 -14.23
C ILE A 64 1.13 -2.96 -15.31
N TYR A 65 0.59 -1.77 -15.13
CA TYR A 65 -0.40 -1.15 -16.02
C TYR A 65 0.26 -0.18 -17.01
N THR A 66 -0.19 -0.17 -18.26
CA THR A 66 0.30 0.75 -19.31
C THR A 66 -0.44 2.09 -19.34
N ASP A 67 -1.60 2.16 -18.69
CA ASP A 67 -2.56 3.25 -18.67
C ASP A 67 -2.90 3.66 -17.22
N ASN A 68 -1.87 3.70 -16.36
CA ASN A 68 -2.02 4.08 -14.97
C ASN A 68 -1.87 5.60 -14.78
N ILE A 69 -2.46 6.11 -13.71
CA ILE A 69 -2.31 7.51 -13.28
C ILE A 69 -0.85 7.73 -12.88
N ALA A 70 -0.18 8.71 -13.48
CA ALA A 70 1.17 9.08 -13.09
C ALA A 70 1.17 9.56 -11.64
N SER A 71 2.05 8.98 -10.82
CA SER A 71 2.06 9.21 -9.37
C SER A 71 3.48 9.44 -8.86
N PRO A 72 3.63 10.13 -7.72
CA PRO A 72 4.93 10.34 -7.09
C PRO A 72 5.48 9.08 -6.41
N LEU A 73 4.81 7.92 -6.53
CA LEU A 73 5.22 6.69 -5.86
C LEU A 73 6.29 5.97 -6.69
N LYS A 74 7.47 5.74 -6.10
CA LYS A 74 8.63 5.18 -6.79
C LYS A 74 9.18 3.96 -6.06
N VAL A 75 9.47 2.92 -6.83
CA VAL A 75 10.20 1.73 -6.35
C VAL A 75 11.68 1.89 -6.67
N GLU A 76 12.54 1.92 -5.66
CA GLU A 76 13.99 1.96 -5.83
C GLU A 76 14.67 1.03 -4.82
N LYS A 77 15.52 0.12 -5.31
CA LYS A 77 16.29 -0.83 -4.47
C LYS A 77 15.42 -1.57 -3.44
N GLY A 78 14.24 -2.03 -3.87
CA GLY A 78 13.29 -2.75 -3.00
C GLY A 78 12.49 -1.88 -2.02
N HIS A 79 12.63 -0.56 -2.07
CA HIS A 79 11.90 0.37 -1.23
C HIS A 79 10.86 1.12 -2.05
N LEU A 80 9.67 1.28 -1.49
CA LEU A 80 8.60 2.10 -2.03
C LEU A 80 8.60 3.44 -1.29
N LYS A 81 8.72 4.55 -2.02
CA LYS A 81 8.80 5.90 -1.44
C LYS A 81 8.03 6.90 -2.27
N VAL A 82 7.67 8.01 -1.64
CA VAL A 82 7.16 9.20 -2.34
C VAL A 82 8.35 10.03 -2.80
N ASP A 83 8.43 10.32 -4.09
CA ASP A 83 9.37 11.27 -4.69
C ASP A 83 8.73 12.66 -4.66
N SER A 84 9.28 13.59 -3.87
CA SER A 84 8.71 14.92 -3.69
C SER A 84 8.87 15.84 -4.91
N GLN A 85 9.64 15.42 -5.92
CA GLN A 85 9.82 16.15 -7.17
C GLN A 85 8.77 15.78 -8.23
N GLU A 86 8.12 14.64 -8.07
CA GLU A 86 7.07 14.16 -8.97
C GLU A 86 5.70 14.66 -8.49
N ILE A 87 4.81 14.92 -9.44
CA ILE A 87 3.44 15.37 -9.18
C ILE A 87 2.44 14.41 -9.82
N TRP A 88 1.22 14.40 -9.27
CA TRP A 88 0.13 13.66 -9.88
C TRP A 88 -0.26 14.29 -11.22
N ASP A 89 -0.40 13.44 -12.25
CA ASP A 89 -1.11 13.83 -13.47
C ASP A 89 -2.58 13.40 -13.34
N LEU A 90 -3.43 14.37 -13.00
CA LEU A 90 -4.87 14.19 -12.88
C LEU A 90 -5.62 14.85 -14.04
N SER A 91 -4.94 15.18 -15.14
CA SER A 91 -5.54 15.96 -16.24
C SER A 91 -6.72 15.27 -16.94
N GLU A 92 -6.83 13.95 -16.80
CA GLU A 92 -7.93 13.14 -17.34
C GLU A 92 -9.14 12.99 -16.41
N PHE A 93 -9.13 13.61 -15.22
CA PHE A 93 -10.20 13.52 -14.20
C PHE A 93 -10.74 14.88 -13.76
#